data_AF-A0A257VQ21-F1
#
_entry.id   AF-A0A257VQ21-F1
#
_cell.length_a   1.000
_cell.length_b   1.000
_cell.length_c   1.000
_cell.angle_alpha   90.00
_cell.angle_beta   90.00
_cell.angle_gamma   90.00
#
_symmetry.space_group_name_H-M   'P 1'
#
loop_
_entity.id
_entity.type
_entity.pdbx_description
1 polymer ?
#
loop_
_entity_poly.entity_id
_entity_poly.type
_entity_poly.pdbx_seq_one_letter_code
_entity_poly.pdbx_strand_id
1 'polypeptide(L)'
;MWNTVRFQGDLSMRTKYVALLCLFFSLSLSVFGQTLGDLSGEVRDTSGATVAGAKVSLINSATGATRDTVTSESGTYSFPSLR
;
A
#
# COMPACT_ATOMS: atom_id res chain seq x y z
N MET A 1 29.94 -25.85 56.89
CA MET A 1 29.10 -24.81 56.25
C MET A 1 29.63 -24.62 54.84
N TRP A 2 29.11 -25.37 53.86
CA TRP A 2 29.54 -25.32 52.47
C TRP A 2 28.68 -24.29 51.74
N ASN A 3 29.29 -23.26 51.15
CA ASN A 3 28.58 -22.23 50.39
C ASN A 3 28.80 -22.49 48.89
N THR A 4 27.76 -22.92 48.17
CA THR A 4 27.79 -23.05 46.71
C THR A 4 27.48 -21.70 46.08
N VAL A 5 28.46 -21.09 45.42
CA VAL A 5 28.27 -19.89 44.60
C VAL A 5 27.62 -20.31 43.28
N ARG A 6 26.40 -19.83 43.00
CA ARG A 6 25.70 -20.05 41.73
C ARG A 6 26.10 -18.95 40.74
N PHE A 7 26.83 -19.31 39.70
CA PHE A 7 27.08 -18.41 38.56
C PHE A 7 25.82 -18.34 37.68
N GLN A 8 24.94 -17.38 37.97
CA GLN A 8 23.80 -17.05 37.10
C GLN A 8 24.31 -16.17 35.95
N GLY A 9 24.96 -16.79 34.97
CA GLY A 9 25.52 -16.11 33.80
C GLY A 9 24.45 -15.44 32.92
N ASP A 10 24.86 -14.33 32.31
CA ASP A 10 24.18 -13.26 31.57
C ASP A 10 23.35 -13.68 30.31
N LEU A 11 22.76 -14.87 30.33
CA LEU A 11 21.90 -15.39 29.25
C LEU A 11 20.63 -14.54 29.09
N SER A 12 20.14 -13.94 30.20
CA SER A 12 18.91 -13.14 30.26
C SER A 12 18.93 -11.89 29.36
N MET A 13 20.06 -11.20 29.26
CA MET A 13 20.15 -9.95 28.51
C MET A 13 20.20 -10.22 27.00
N ARG A 14 21.02 -11.19 26.57
CA ARG A 14 21.14 -11.56 25.15
C ARG A 14 19.83 -12.11 24.59
N THR A 15 19.11 -12.93 25.35
CA THR A 15 17.79 -13.46 24.94
C THR A 15 16.75 -12.35 24.77
N LYS A 16 16.75 -11.32 25.63
CA LYS A 16 15.85 -10.17 25.50
C LYS A 16 16.12 -9.36 24.22
N TYR A 17 17.39 -9.12 23.89
CA TYR A 17 17.75 -8.41 22.67
C TYR A 17 17.37 -9.20 21.40
N VAL A 18 17.58 -10.52 21.41
CA VAL A 18 17.14 -11.39 20.30
C VAL A 18 15.61 -11.36 20.16
N ALA A 19 14.88 -11.45 21.27
CA ALA A 19 13.41 -11.37 21.25
C ALA A 19 12.89 -10.02 20.72
N LEU A 20 13.52 -8.91 21.14
CA LEU A 20 13.20 -7.57 20.63
C LEU A 20 13.50 -7.42 19.13
N LEU A 21 14.62 -7.97 18.66
CA LEU A 21 14.97 -7.97 17.25
C LEU A 21 13.97 -8.78 16.42
N CYS A 22 13.59 -9.97 16.90
CA CYS A 22 12.58 -10.81 16.27
C CYS A 22 11.21 -10.12 16.23
N LEU A 23 10.82 -9.42 17.30
CA LEU A 23 9.58 -8.63 17.35
C LEU A 23 9.63 -7.45 16.37
N PHE A 24 10.76 -6.74 16.29
CA PHE A 24 10.93 -5.65 15.33
C PHE A 24 10.80 -6.15 13.88
N PHE A 25 11.43 -7.30 13.56
CA PHE A 25 11.31 -7.92 12.24
C PHE A 25 9.91 -8.45 11.95
N SER A 26 9.20 -9.02 12.92
CA SER A 26 7.83 -9.50 12.70
C SER A 26 6.83 -8.36 12.45
N LEU A 27 7.00 -7.22 13.11
CA LEU A 27 6.20 -6.01 12.85
C LEU A 27 6.44 -5.42 11.45
N SER A 28 7.67 -5.56 10.92
CA SER A 28 8.01 -5.05 9.58
C SER A 28 7.28 -5.76 8.44
N LEU A 29 6.79 -7.00 8.66
CA LEU A 29 6.03 -7.75 7.66
C LEU A 29 4.66 -7.14 7.32
N SER A 30 4.14 -6.23 8.15
CA SER A 30 2.84 -5.56 7.92
C SER A 30 2.89 -4.35 6.97
N VAL A 31 4.06 -4.01 6.40
CA VAL A 31 4.22 -2.83 5.52
C VAL A 31 3.75 -3.08 4.07
N PHE A 32 3.48 -4.33 3.66
CA PHE A 32 3.10 -4.68 2.28
C PHE A 32 1.65 -4.33 1.87
N GLY A 33 0.96 -3.43 2.59
CA GLY A 33 -0.47 -3.15 2.42
C GLY A 33 -0.86 -1.91 1.60
N GLN A 34 0.04 -1.26 0.87
CA GLN A 34 -0.35 -0.15 -0.02
C GLN A 34 -0.76 -0.69 -1.39
N THR A 35 -1.90 -1.40 -1.46
CA THR A 35 -2.53 -1.72 -2.74
C THR A 35 -3.20 -0.46 -3.27
N LEU A 36 -2.40 0.38 -3.92
CA LEU A 36 -2.90 1.44 -4.77
C LEU A 36 -3.47 0.80 -6.03
N GLY A 37 -4.74 1.08 -6.31
CA GLY A 37 -5.39 0.65 -7.55
C GLY A 37 -5.12 1.64 -8.67
N ASP A 38 -4.96 1.14 -9.90
CA ASP A 38 -4.88 1.98 -11.09
C ASP A 38 -6.07 1.67 -12.00
N LEU A 39 -6.74 2.72 -12.48
CA LEU A 39 -7.86 2.62 -13.42
C LEU A 39 -7.51 3.38 -14.69
N SER A 40 -7.50 2.69 -15.83
CA SER A 40 -7.28 3.30 -17.14
C SER A 40 -8.25 2.75 -18.17
N GLY A 41 -8.55 3.55 -19.18
CA GLY A 41 -9.43 3.15 -20.27
C GLY A 41 -9.36 4.10 -21.44
N GLU A 42 -10.29 3.93 -22.37
CA GLU A 42 -10.43 4.74 -23.58
C GLU A 42 -11.91 5.13 -23.75
N VAL A 43 -12.15 6.34 -24.24
CA VAL A 43 -13.50 6.84 -24.55
C VAL A 43 -13.69 6.79 -26.06
N ARG A 44 -14.77 6.13 -26.49
CA ARG A 44 -15.20 6.04 -27.90
C ARG A 44 -16.62 6.54 -28.08
N ASP A 45 -16.92 7.07 -29.25
CA ASP A 45 -18.28 7.43 -29.67
C ASP A 45 -19.04 6.24 -30.28
N THR A 46 -20.30 6.48 -30.68
CA THR A 46 -21.16 5.45 -31.28
C THR A 46 -20.69 4.96 -32.66
N SER A 47 -19.81 5.70 -33.34
CA SER A 47 -19.16 5.26 -34.58
C SER A 47 -17.91 4.40 -34.33
N GLY A 48 -17.44 4.34 -33.08
CA GLY A 48 -16.24 3.63 -32.67
C GLY A 48 -14.97 4.47 -32.71
N ALA A 49 -15.06 5.78 -32.98
CA ALA A 49 -13.93 6.69 -32.99
C ALA A 49 -13.54 7.14 -31.57
N THR A 50 -12.26 7.39 -31.34
CA THR A 50 -11.72 7.83 -30.05
C THR A 50 -12.09 9.28 -29.76
N VAL A 51 -12.50 9.59 -28.53
CA VAL A 51 -12.93 10.93 -28.15
C VAL A 51 -11.85 11.62 -27.32
N ALA A 52 -11.17 12.61 -27.91
CA ALA A 52 -10.21 13.47 -27.23
C ALA A 52 -10.91 14.60 -26.46
N GLY A 53 -10.34 15.03 -25.32
CA GLY A 53 -10.87 16.16 -24.55
C GLY A 53 -12.14 15.85 -23.75
N ALA A 54 -12.55 14.59 -23.64
CA ALA A 54 -13.70 14.18 -22.84
C ALA A 54 -13.37 14.27 -21.35
N LYS A 55 -14.23 14.95 -20.58
CA LYS A 55 -14.14 14.97 -19.12
C LYS A 55 -14.58 13.63 -18.55
N VAL A 56 -13.71 12.98 -17.78
CA VAL A 56 -13.99 11.72 -17.07
C VAL A 56 -13.95 11.99 -15.57
N SER A 57 -15.02 11.61 -14.87
CA SER A 57 -15.15 11.79 -13.42
C SER A 57 -15.28 10.44 -12.74
N LEU A 58 -14.37 10.16 -11.80
CA LEU A 58 -14.36 8.97 -10.97
C LEU A 58 -14.87 9.33 -9.58
N ILE A 59 -15.93 8.65 -9.14
CA ILE A 59 -16.55 8.86 -7.83
C ILE A 59 -16.36 7.60 -7.01
N ASN A 60 -15.77 7.73 -5.82
CA ASN A 60 -15.75 6.66 -4.84
C ASN A 60 -17.13 6.60 -4.16
N SER A 61 -17.92 5.56 -4.46
CA SER A 61 -19.29 5.42 -3.94
C SER A 61 -19.39 5.29 -2.42
N ALA A 62 -18.32 4.89 -1.73
CA ALA A 62 -18.30 4.75 -0.28
C ALA A 62 -17.99 6.06 0.45
N THR A 63 -17.14 6.92 -0.13
CA THR A 63 -16.67 8.16 0.51
C THR A 63 -17.19 9.44 -0.12
N GLY A 64 -17.74 9.36 -1.34
CA GLY A 64 -18.12 10.51 -2.15
C GLY A 64 -16.94 11.27 -2.76
N ALA A 65 -15.70 10.82 -2.57
CA ALA A 65 -14.53 11.48 -3.14
C ALA A 65 -14.55 11.42 -4.67
N THR A 66 -14.25 12.54 -5.33
CA THR A 66 -14.26 12.68 -6.79
C THR A 66 -12.86 12.97 -7.32
N ARG A 67 -12.50 12.35 -8.44
CA ARG A 67 -11.32 12.68 -9.25
C ARG A 67 -11.73 12.90 -10.69
N ASP A 68 -11.31 14.03 -11.24
CA ASP A 68 -11.57 14.36 -12.63
C ASP A 68 -10.28 14.24 -13.45
N THR A 69 -10.40 13.78 -14.68
CA THR A 69 -9.35 13.83 -15.71
C THR A 69 -9.96 14.13 -17.07
N VAL A 70 -9.11 14.37 -18.06
CA VAL A 70 -9.51 14.62 -19.44
C VAL A 70 -8.83 13.58 -20.34
N THR A 71 -9.54 13.06 -21.33
CA THR A 71 -8.95 12.10 -22.27
C THR A 71 -7.89 12.75 -23.16
N SER A 72 -6.84 11.99 -23.46
CA SER A 72 -5.79 12.38 -24.38
C SER A 72 -6.27 12.44 -25.84
N GLU A 73 -5.38 12.82 -26.77
CA GLU A 73 -5.68 12.81 -28.22
C GLU A 73 -6.05 11.41 -28.75
N SER A 74 -5.58 10.33 -28.11
CA SER A 74 -5.97 8.96 -28.44
C SER A 74 -7.23 8.48 -27.71
N GLY A 75 -7.94 9.38 -27.02
CA GLY A 75 -9.14 9.07 -26.24
C GLY A 75 -8.88 8.33 -24.94
N THR A 76 -7.62 8.16 -24.53
CA THR A 76 -7.24 7.40 -23.32
C THR A 76 -7.28 8.26 -22.06
N TYR A 77 -7.64 7.65 -20.92
CA TYR A 77 -7.59 8.26 -19.59
C TYR A 77 -6.93 7.32 -18.58
N SER A 78 -6.40 7.89 -17.50
CA SER A 78 -5.81 7.14 -16.39
C SER A 78 -6.03 7.84 -15.05
N PHE A 79 -6.33 7.04 -14.03
CA PHE A 79 -6.43 7.40 -12.62
C PHE A 79 -5.49 6.49 -11.82
N PRO A 80 -4.23 6.88 -11.66
CA PRO A 80 -3.31 6.12 -10.84
C PRO A 80 -3.60 6.36 -9.36
N SER A 81 -3.10 5.45 -8.51
CA SER A 81 -3.06 5.66 -7.06
C SER A 81 -4.43 5.91 -6.42
N LEU A 82 -5.40 5.07 -6.75
CA LEU A 82 -6.71 5.02 -6.11
C LEU A 82 -6.60 4.33 -4.74
N ARG A 83 -7.33 4.89 -3.77
CA ARG A 83 -7.45 4.41 -2.39
C ARG A 83 -8.87 3.93 -2.11
#